data_AF-A0AA88U2S7-F1
#
_entry.id   AF-A0AA88U2S7-F1
#
_cell.length_a   1.000
_cell.length_b   1.000
_cell.length_c   1.000
_cell.angle_alpha   90.00
_cell.angle_beta   90.00
_cell.angle_gamma   90.00
#
_symmetry.space_group_name_H-M   'P 1'
#
loop_
_entity.id
_entity.type
_entity.pdbx_description
1 polymer ?
#
loop_
_entity_poly.entity_id
_entity_poly.type
_entity_poly.pdbx_seq_one_letter_code
_entity_poly.pdbx_strand_id
1 'polypeptide(L)'
;MTTSDVLDNTFNPIQDFGITNKTASPLTMGAGHINPNKALDPDLIYDMTIEDYVSPPKQIQIITKSSSNSCSNSSLDLNYPSFIAFFSANDSNSGVKIVQEFRRMVTYVGDGKSTYTAKLGQWMGYRSCLHSPNNQGWCYCNIMMLRANCAPISA
;
A
#
# COMPACT_ATOMS: atom_id res chain seq x y z
N MET A 1 -8.38 -4.32 -4.85
CA MET A 1 -7.36 -4.07 -3.81
C MET A 1 -7.37 -5.23 -2.83
N THR A 2 -6.28 -5.43 -2.06
CA THR A 2 -5.88 -6.59 -1.22
C THR A 2 -6.20 -8.01 -1.75
N THR A 3 -7.46 -8.30 -2.06
CA THR A 3 -8.02 -9.56 -2.58
C THR A 3 -7.99 -9.69 -4.11
N SER A 4 -7.53 -8.65 -4.82
CA SER A 4 -7.32 -8.68 -6.27
C SER A 4 -6.31 -9.75 -6.71
N ASP A 5 -6.53 -10.29 -7.91
CA ASP A 5 -5.66 -11.25 -8.56
C ASP A 5 -4.64 -10.54 -9.47
N VAL A 6 -3.38 -10.94 -9.35
CA VAL A 6 -2.27 -10.40 -10.17
C VAL A 6 -1.94 -11.27 -11.38
N LEU A 7 -2.64 -12.40 -11.49
CA LEU A 7 -2.45 -13.38 -12.55
C LEU A 7 -3.66 -13.36 -13.49
N ASP A 8 -3.41 -13.63 -14.76
CA ASP A 8 -4.44 -13.86 -15.76
C ASP A 8 -4.99 -15.29 -15.70
N ASN A 9 -5.91 -15.61 -16.61
CA ASN A 9 -6.53 -16.93 -16.73
C ASN A 9 -5.56 -18.04 -17.20
N THR A 10 -4.33 -17.68 -17.60
CA THR A 10 -3.26 -18.62 -17.93
C THR A 10 -2.28 -18.82 -16.76
N PHE A 11 -2.60 -18.25 -15.59
CA PHE A 11 -1.77 -18.23 -14.39
C PHE A 11 -0.45 -17.47 -14.55
N ASN A 12 -0.35 -16.60 -15.56
CA ASN A 12 0.81 -15.74 -15.78
C ASN A 12 0.54 -14.33 -15.23
N PRO A 13 1.58 -13.55 -14.88
CA PRO A 13 1.40 -12.15 -14.51
C PRO A 13 0.65 -11.38 -15.60
N ILE A 14 -0.36 -10.60 -15.20
CA ILE A 14 -1.14 -9.77 -16.12
C ILE A 14 -0.18 -8.90 -16.96
N GLN A 15 -0.43 -8.80 -18.25
CA GLN A 15 0.43 -8.06 -19.20
C GLN A 15 -0.17 -6.68 -19.54
N ASP A 16 0.73 -5.73 -19.79
CA ASP A 16 0.42 -4.42 -20.34
C ASP A 16 0.62 -4.46 -21.86
N PHE A 17 -0.50 -4.44 -22.59
CA PHE A 17 -0.49 -4.48 -24.06
C PHE A 17 0.04 -3.17 -24.68
N GLY A 18 -0.03 -2.05 -23.97
CA GLY A 18 0.45 -0.75 -24.42
C GLY A 18 1.99 -0.65 -24.45
N ILE A 19 2.68 -1.52 -23.70
CA ILE A 19 4.14 -1.53 -23.58
C ILE A 19 4.68 -2.94 -23.87
N THR A 20 4.76 -3.32 -25.15
CA THR A 20 5.51 -4.52 -25.60
C THR A 20 5.18 -5.83 -24.84
N ASN A 21 3.92 -6.07 -24.43
CA ASN A 21 3.51 -7.26 -23.68
C ASN A 21 4.35 -7.52 -22.41
N LYS A 22 4.80 -6.46 -21.73
CA LYS A 22 5.51 -6.58 -20.45
C LYS A 22 4.54 -6.87 -19.31
N THR A 23 5.03 -7.43 -18.20
CA THR A 23 4.24 -7.53 -16.97
C THR A 23 3.70 -6.16 -16.57
N ALA A 24 2.39 -6.09 -16.33
CA ALA A 24 1.71 -4.88 -15.94
C ALA A 24 2.25 -4.38 -14.60
N SER A 25 2.56 -3.09 -14.56
CA SER A 25 3.01 -2.43 -13.34
C SER A 25 1.82 -2.10 -12.43
N PRO A 26 2.03 -1.86 -11.13
CA PRO A 26 0.99 -1.31 -10.27
C PRO A 26 0.44 0.03 -10.76
N LEU A 27 1.18 0.80 -11.56
CA LEU A 27 0.68 2.03 -12.17
C LEU A 27 -0.33 1.74 -13.30
N THR A 28 -0.21 0.59 -13.97
CA THR A 28 -1.10 0.18 -15.07
C THR A 28 -2.34 -0.52 -14.52
N MET A 29 -2.18 -1.49 -13.62
CA MET A 29 -3.26 -2.38 -13.17
C MET A 29 -3.69 -2.18 -11.71
N GLY A 30 -3.09 -1.22 -10.99
CA GLY A 30 -3.31 -1.06 -9.56
C GLY A 30 -2.91 -2.31 -8.78
N ALA A 31 -3.86 -2.86 -8.01
CA ALA A 31 -3.67 -4.09 -7.26
C ALA A 31 -3.88 -5.38 -8.09
N GLY A 32 -4.30 -5.26 -9.35
CA GLY A 32 -4.66 -6.37 -10.23
C GLY A 32 -6.15 -6.47 -10.55
N HIS A 33 -6.54 -7.58 -11.18
CA HIS A 33 -7.91 -7.85 -11.59
C HIS A 33 -8.83 -8.07 -10.38
N ILE A 34 -10.10 -7.65 -10.50
CA ILE A 34 -11.09 -7.82 -9.44
C ILE A 34 -11.41 -9.30 -9.22
N ASN A 35 -11.50 -9.69 -7.94
CA ASN A 35 -12.02 -11.00 -7.53
C ASN A 35 -13.18 -10.79 -6.54
N PRO A 36 -14.44 -10.81 -7.03
CA PRO A 36 -15.60 -10.51 -6.18
C PRO A 36 -15.79 -11.50 -5.04
N ASN A 37 -15.50 -12.78 -5.27
CA ASN A 37 -15.67 -13.82 -4.25
C ASN A 37 -14.67 -13.64 -3.11
N LYS A 38 -13.40 -13.34 -3.41
CA LYS A 38 -12.42 -13.03 -2.36
C LYS A 38 -12.70 -11.68 -1.69
N ALA A 39 -13.30 -10.73 -2.40
CA ALA A 39 -13.63 -9.41 -1.86
C ALA A 39 -14.80 -9.43 -0.88
N LEU A 40 -15.64 -10.48 -0.89
CA LEU A 40 -16.71 -10.66 0.07
C LEU A 40 -16.17 -10.81 1.49
N ASP A 41 -15.09 -11.60 1.64
CA ASP A 41 -14.48 -11.93 2.93
C ASP A 41 -12.97 -11.62 2.89
N PRO A 42 -12.58 -10.32 2.98
CA PRO A 42 -11.17 -9.91 2.82
C PRO A 42 -10.29 -10.15 4.05
N ASP A 43 -10.88 -10.57 5.18
CA ASP A 43 -10.33 -10.70 6.54
C ASP A 43 -9.75 -9.42 7.16
N LEU A 44 -9.02 -8.64 6.38
CA LEU A 44 -8.29 -7.45 6.79
C LEU A 44 -8.60 -6.29 5.85
N ILE A 45 -8.97 -5.14 6.43
CA ILE A 45 -9.28 -3.92 5.69
C ILE A 45 -8.39 -2.76 6.14
N TYR A 46 -8.20 -1.82 5.22
CA TYR A 46 -7.57 -0.53 5.49
C TYR A 46 -8.71 0.49 5.56
N ASP A 47 -9.21 0.73 6.77
CA ASP A 47 -10.35 1.63 6.98
C ASP A 47 -9.88 3.08 7.17
N MET A 48 -10.71 4.05 6.78
CA MET A 48 -10.43 5.48 6.93
C MET A 48 -11.72 6.30 7.02
N THR A 49 -11.66 7.41 7.75
CA THR A 49 -12.80 8.32 7.89
C THR A 49 -12.76 9.44 6.86
N ILE A 50 -13.86 10.20 6.76
CA ILE A 50 -13.90 11.41 5.93
C ILE A 50 -12.89 12.45 6.41
N GLU A 51 -12.62 12.52 7.72
CA GLU A 51 -11.64 13.47 8.26
C GLU A 51 -10.22 13.20 7.75
N ASP A 52 -9.87 11.92 7.55
CA ASP A 52 -8.57 11.54 6.98
C ASP A 52 -8.39 12.12 5.56
N TYR A 53 -9.48 12.18 4.78
CA TYR A 53 -9.49 12.77 3.42
C TYR A 53 -9.47 14.29 3.38
N VAL A 54 -10.05 14.95 4.39
CA VAL A 54 -10.23 16.42 4.42
C VAL A 54 -8.95 17.15 4.87
N SER A 55 -7.88 16.39 5.13
CA SER A 55 -6.62 16.88 5.69
C SER A 55 -5.43 17.04 4.69
N PRO A 56 -5.63 17.41 3.41
CA PRO A 56 -4.57 18.11 2.65
C PRO A 56 -4.90 19.60 2.36
N PRO A 57 -3.90 20.43 2.00
CA PRO A 57 -3.93 21.90 2.21
C PRO A 57 -4.91 22.64 1.30
N LYS A 58 -5.10 23.95 1.57
CA LYS A 58 -5.85 25.04 0.87
C LYS A 58 -6.70 24.71 -0.38
N GLN A 59 -6.24 23.89 -1.32
CA GLN A 59 -7.02 23.39 -2.46
C GLN A 59 -8.31 22.67 -2.04
N ILE A 60 -8.35 22.02 -0.87
CA ILE A 60 -9.58 21.39 -0.37
C ILE A 60 -10.67 22.41 -0.06
N GLN A 61 -10.36 23.63 0.39
CA GLN A 61 -11.39 24.64 0.69
C GLN A 61 -12.23 25.00 -0.54
N ILE A 62 -11.63 24.93 -1.74
CA ILE A 62 -12.32 25.14 -3.01
C ILE A 62 -13.31 24.00 -3.28
N ILE A 63 -12.92 22.76 -2.95
CA ILE A 63 -13.72 21.55 -3.19
C ILE A 63 -14.83 21.40 -2.13
N THR A 64 -14.50 21.55 -0.86
CA THR A 64 -15.43 21.40 0.27
C THR A 64 -16.32 22.61 0.48
N LYS A 65 -16.00 23.76 -0.13
CA LYS A 65 -16.70 25.05 0.01
C LYS A 65 -16.89 25.48 1.47
N SER A 66 -16.01 25.03 2.37
CA SER A 66 -16.05 25.36 3.79
C SER A 66 -14.73 25.96 4.25
N SER A 67 -14.82 27.09 4.96
CA SER A 67 -13.69 27.78 5.58
C SER A 67 -13.38 27.25 6.99
N SER A 68 -14.20 26.35 7.54
CA SER A 68 -14.09 25.86 8.93
C SER A 68 -13.12 24.70 9.12
N ASN A 69 -12.53 24.16 8.04
CA ASN A 69 -11.64 23.01 8.11
C ASN A 69 -10.24 23.47 8.51
N SER A 70 -9.98 23.46 9.82
CA SER A 70 -8.67 23.73 10.38
C SER A 70 -7.68 22.64 9.96
N CYS A 71 -6.82 22.94 8.99
CA CYS A 71 -5.84 22.00 8.42
C CYS A 71 -4.63 21.72 9.34
N SER A 72 -4.77 21.95 10.65
CA SER A 72 -3.67 21.92 11.63
C SER A 72 -3.06 20.54 11.81
N ASN A 73 -3.85 19.49 11.58
CA ASN A 73 -3.46 18.08 11.74
C ASN A 73 -3.41 17.36 10.39
N SER A 74 -2.94 18.05 9.34
CA SER A 74 -2.83 17.49 7.99
C SER A 74 -1.73 16.45 7.89
N SER A 75 -2.11 15.26 7.42
CA SER A 75 -1.21 14.15 7.11
C SER A 75 -1.41 13.72 5.67
N LEU A 76 -0.31 13.56 4.94
CA LEU A 76 -0.31 12.99 3.60
C LEU A 76 -0.28 11.45 3.63
N ASP A 77 -0.15 10.85 4.82
CA ASP A 77 -0.01 9.42 5.02
C ASP A 77 -1.38 8.78 5.25
N LEU A 78 -2.21 8.78 4.20
CA LEU A 78 -3.52 8.14 4.21
C LEU A 78 -3.39 6.65 4.47
N ASN A 79 -4.37 6.07 5.18
CA ASN A 79 -4.45 4.62 5.41
C ASN A 79 -4.89 3.86 4.15
N TYR A 80 -4.15 4.02 3.06
CA TYR A 80 -4.53 3.54 1.74
C TYR A 80 -3.94 2.14 1.47
N PRO A 81 -4.69 1.18 0.87
CA PRO A 81 -4.20 -0.18 0.60
C PRO A 81 -3.18 -0.30 -0.55
N SER A 82 -2.34 0.72 -0.73
CA SER A 82 -1.18 0.71 -1.61
C SER A 82 -0.13 1.72 -1.13
N PHE A 83 1.08 1.58 -1.67
CA PHE A 83 2.22 2.41 -1.36
C PHE A 83 2.82 2.93 -2.67
N ILE A 84 3.13 4.22 -2.71
CA ILE A 84 3.84 4.85 -3.82
C ILE A 84 4.95 5.74 -3.27
N ALA A 85 6.17 5.51 -3.74
CA ALA A 85 7.34 6.29 -3.35
C ALA A 85 7.91 6.96 -4.60
N PHE A 86 8.13 8.27 -4.53
CA PHE A 86 8.73 9.06 -5.60
C PHE A 86 10.17 9.38 -5.22
N PHE A 87 11.10 9.07 -6.11
CA PHE A 87 12.52 9.41 -5.96
C PHE A 87 12.92 10.28 -7.15
N SER A 88 13.37 11.51 -6.90
CA SER A 88 13.80 12.42 -7.95
C SER A 88 15.19 12.04 -8.43
N ALA A 89 15.36 11.88 -9.75
CA ALA A 89 16.66 11.59 -10.34
C ALA A 89 17.66 12.76 -10.17
N ASN A 90 17.18 13.98 -9.93
CA ASN A 90 18.04 15.15 -9.69
C ASN A 90 18.63 15.20 -8.28
N ASP A 91 18.06 14.44 -7.33
CA ASP A 91 18.57 14.36 -5.96
C ASP A 91 19.75 13.38 -5.83
N SER A 92 20.06 12.66 -6.91
CA SER A 92 21.09 11.60 -6.99
C SER A 92 22.54 12.11 -6.97
N ASN A 93 22.77 13.43 -7.04
CA ASN A 93 24.11 14.02 -7.05
C ASN A 93 24.81 14.00 -5.68
N SER A 94 24.10 13.61 -4.62
CA SER A 94 24.66 13.41 -3.29
C SER A 94 24.38 11.96 -2.90
N GLY A 95 25.36 11.21 -2.39
CA GLY A 95 25.23 9.81 -1.95
C GLY A 95 24.31 9.60 -0.74
N VAL A 96 23.25 10.40 -0.63
CA VAL A 96 22.27 10.46 0.43
C VAL A 96 21.24 9.34 0.21
N LYS A 97 21.10 8.50 1.23
CA LYS A 97 20.05 7.48 1.28
C LYS A 97 18.70 8.16 1.51
N ILE A 98 17.84 8.17 0.49
CA ILE A 98 16.45 8.64 0.62
C ILE A 98 15.61 7.51 1.24
N VAL A 99 14.88 7.82 2.30
CA VAL A 99 13.98 6.89 3.00
C VAL A 99 12.58 7.48 2.98
N GLN A 100 11.62 6.71 2.46
CA GLN A 100 10.20 7.04 2.55
C GLN A 100 9.54 6.08 3.54
N GLU A 101 8.96 6.63 4.60
CA GLU A 101 8.18 5.88 5.58
C GLU A 101 6.69 6.00 5.26
N PHE A 102 5.95 4.91 5.49
CA PHE A 102 4.49 4.85 5.35
C PHE A 102 3.92 4.14 6.57
N ARG A 103 2.85 4.68 7.13
CA ARG A 103 2.14 4.08 8.25
C ARG A 103 0.77 3.65 7.80
N ARG A 104 0.41 2.42 8.13
CA ARG A 104 -0.91 1.86 7.84
C ARG A 104 -1.46 1.18 9.07
N MET A 105 -2.77 1.29 9.21
CA MET A 105 -3.54 0.58 10.20
C MET A 105 -4.41 -0.45 9.48
N VAL A 106 -4.34 -1.69 9.91
CA VAL A 106 -5.13 -2.77 9.33
C VAL A 106 -6.12 -3.25 10.37
N THR A 107 -7.38 -3.29 10.00
CA THR A 107 -8.49 -3.72 10.84
C THR A 107 -8.89 -5.14 10.46
N TYR A 108 -8.94 -6.02 11.46
CA TYR A 108 -9.47 -7.38 11.28
C TYR A 108 -11.00 -7.35 11.31
N VAL A 109 -11.61 -7.94 10.29
CA VAL A 109 -13.08 -8.01 10.09
C VAL A 109 -13.61 -9.44 10.03
N GLY A 110 -12.75 -10.45 10.23
CA GLY A 110 -13.16 -11.85 10.32
C GLY A 110 -13.60 -12.25 11.74
N ASP A 111 -13.98 -13.51 11.88
CA ASP A 111 -14.41 -14.08 13.15
C ASP A 111 -13.26 -14.74 13.93
N GLY A 112 -13.30 -14.68 15.25
CA GLY A 112 -12.33 -15.36 16.11
C GLY A 112 -10.96 -14.69 16.18
N LYS A 113 -9.95 -15.40 16.71
CA LYS A 113 -8.58 -14.90 16.81
C LYS A 113 -7.77 -15.41 15.62
N SER A 114 -7.09 -14.50 14.94
CA SER A 114 -6.25 -14.80 13.78
C SER A 114 -4.88 -14.14 13.93
N THR A 115 -3.84 -14.82 13.45
CA THR A 115 -2.47 -14.30 13.43
C THR A 115 -1.99 -14.18 12.00
N TYR A 116 -1.45 -13.03 11.65
CA TYR A 116 -1.01 -12.72 10.30
C TYR A 116 0.49 -12.45 10.24
N THR A 117 1.14 -12.99 9.20
CA THR A 117 2.54 -12.68 8.88
C THR A 117 2.61 -11.84 7.61
N ALA A 118 3.26 -10.69 7.69
CA ALA A 118 3.50 -9.83 6.53
C ALA A 118 4.69 -10.35 5.70
N LYS A 119 4.51 -10.42 4.38
CA LYS A 119 5.57 -10.79 3.42
C LYS A 119 5.95 -9.59 2.55
N LEU A 120 7.25 -9.37 2.37
CA LEU A 120 7.82 -8.41 1.42
C LEU A 120 8.27 -9.19 0.17
N GLY A 121 7.88 -8.76 -1.02
CA GLY A 121 8.47 -9.27 -2.29
C GLY A 121 9.75 -8.51 -2.67
N GLN A 122 10.29 -8.70 -3.88
CA GLN A 122 11.57 -8.10 -4.28
C GLN A 122 11.47 -6.99 -5.37
N TRP A 123 12.19 -5.85 -5.27
CA TRP A 123 12.22 -4.75 -6.28
C TRP A 123 13.64 -4.17 -6.59
N MET A 124 14.28 -4.59 -7.68
CA MET A 124 15.68 -4.25 -7.98
C MET A 124 16.04 -2.76 -7.75
N GLY A 125 17.06 -2.51 -6.92
CA GLY A 125 17.61 -1.16 -6.67
C GLY A 125 17.15 -0.46 -5.38
N TYR A 126 16.15 -0.97 -4.66
CA TYR A 126 15.63 -0.33 -3.42
C TYR A 126 15.80 -1.23 -2.19
N ARG A 127 15.68 -0.70 -0.96
CA ARG A 127 15.63 -1.52 0.28
C ARG A 127 14.36 -1.22 1.05
N SER A 128 13.69 -2.28 1.50
CA SER A 128 12.42 -2.15 2.23
C SER A 128 12.49 -2.84 3.58
N CYS A 129 11.87 -2.21 4.56
CA CYS A 129 11.83 -2.66 5.94
C CYS A 129 10.39 -2.60 6.44
N LEU A 130 9.99 -3.58 7.23
CA LEU A 130 8.72 -3.57 7.95
C LEU A 130 9.00 -3.25 9.42
N HIS A 131 8.23 -2.34 10.00
CA HIS A 131 8.23 -2.06 11.43
C HIS A 131 6.88 -2.47 12.02
N SER A 132 6.90 -3.39 13.00
CA SER A 132 5.71 -3.77 13.76
C SER A 132 5.81 -3.18 15.17
N PRO A 133 4.80 -2.46 15.66
CA PRO A 133 4.83 -1.84 16.98
C PRO A 133 4.86 -2.86 18.13
N ASN A 134 4.47 -4.12 17.89
CA ASN A 134 4.26 -5.11 18.95
C ASN A 134 5.37 -6.17 19.08
N ASN A 135 6.46 -6.10 18.31
CA ASN A 135 7.61 -7.01 18.47
C ASN A 135 8.93 -6.24 18.44
N GLN A 136 9.74 -6.46 19.49
CA GLN A 136 11.15 -6.04 19.51
C GLN A 136 11.89 -6.68 18.33
N GLY A 137 12.24 -5.84 17.36
CA GLY A 137 13.33 -5.98 16.39
C GLY A 137 13.48 -7.29 15.63
N TRP A 138 13.04 -7.32 14.36
CA TRP A 138 13.71 -8.09 13.31
C TRP A 138 13.60 -7.34 11.97
N CYS A 139 14.64 -6.56 11.64
CA CYS A 139 14.80 -5.93 10.32
C CYS A 139 15.39 -6.95 9.33
N TYR A 140 14.54 -7.72 8.65
CA TYR A 140 14.99 -8.43 7.45
C TYR A 140 14.93 -7.47 6.25
N CYS A 141 16.10 -6.95 5.89
CA CYS A 141 16.28 -6.09 4.72
C CYS A 141 16.23 -6.95 3.45
N ASN A 142 15.11 -6.88 2.72
CA ASN A 142 15.07 -7.22 1.30
C ASN A 142 14.07 -6.30 0.59
N ILE A 143 14.64 -5.32 -0.12
CA ILE A 143 14.23 -4.72 -1.41
C ILE A 143 12.72 -4.87 -1.84
N MET A 144 11.76 -3.92 -1.75
CA MET A 144 10.32 -4.12 -2.17
C MET A 144 9.42 -2.85 -2.37
N MET A 145 8.45 -2.89 -3.30
CA MET A 145 7.16 -2.14 -3.20
C MET A 145 6.12 -2.98 -2.45
N LEU A 146 5.68 -2.60 -1.25
CA LEU A 146 4.94 -3.51 -0.37
C LEU A 146 3.54 -3.89 -0.88
N ARG A 147 3.31 -5.20 -1.04
CA ARG A 147 2.01 -5.84 -0.79
C ARG A 147 2.10 -6.45 0.60
N ALA A 148 1.36 -5.95 1.58
CA ALA A 148 1.23 -6.64 2.86
C ALA A 148 0.29 -7.82 2.66
N ASN A 149 0.83 -8.96 2.22
CA ASN A 149 0.08 -10.22 2.26
C ASN A 149 0.17 -10.76 3.67
N CYS A 150 -0.87 -10.49 4.44
CA CYS A 150 -1.12 -11.10 5.73
C CYS A 150 -1.84 -12.44 5.48
N ALA A 151 -1.20 -13.57 5.79
CA ALA A 151 -1.84 -14.89 5.71
C ALA A 151 -2.10 -15.44 7.13
N PRO A 152 -3.27 -16.08 7.39
CA PRO A 152 -3.55 -16.70 8.68
C PRO A 152 -2.65 -17.93 8.90
N ILE A 153 -2.22 -18.14 10.15
CA ILE A 153 -1.58 -19.39 10.58
C ILE A 153 -2.68 -20.42 10.82
N SER A 154 -2.70 -21.52 10.06
CA SER A 154 -3.50 -22.69 10.40
C SER A 154 -2.93 -23.30 11.69
N ALA A 155 -3.77 -23.43 12.73
CA ALA A 155 -3.46 -24.21 13.91
C ALA A 155 -3.41 -25.72 13.59
#